data_AF-A0A136JUY1-F1
#
_entry.id   AF-A0A136JUY1-F1
#
_cell.length_a   1.000
_cell.length_b   1.000
_cell.length_c   1.000
_cell.angle_alpha   90.00
_cell.angle_beta   90.00
_cell.angle_gamma   90.00
#
_symmetry.space_group_name_H-M   'P 1'
#
loop_
_entity.id
_entity.type
_entity.pdbx_description
1 polymer ?
#
loop_
_entity_poly.entity_id
_entity_poly.type
_entity_poly.pdbx_seq_one_letter_code
_entity_poly.pdbx_strand_id
1 'polypeptide(L)'
;MNQFVYLRSHKRQRMTVSLPTDLLERVRDAAYWTPGSTMAGLISSALEDLLKNLESQNGRPFSPRLQELKPGRPRVAKTALPAVSEDIHPVSNQIRA
;
A
#
# COMPACT_ATOMS: atom_id res chain seq x y z
N MET A 1 -32.48 -17.90 -25.27
CA MET A 1 -32.38 -17.92 -23.79
C MET A 1 -31.34 -16.89 -23.40
N ASN A 2 -31.77 -15.66 -23.12
CA ASN A 2 -30.85 -14.55 -22.89
C ASN A 2 -30.65 -14.41 -21.38
N GLN A 3 -29.50 -14.86 -20.89
CA GLN A 3 -29.11 -14.64 -19.50
C GLN A 3 -28.68 -13.17 -19.35
N PHE A 4 -29.56 -12.37 -18.76
CA PHE A 4 -29.20 -11.09 -18.20
C PHE A 4 -28.26 -11.35 -17.02
N VAL A 5 -26.97 -11.10 -17.22
CA VAL A 5 -25.98 -11.15 -16.14
C VAL A 5 -26.28 -9.96 -15.22
N TYR A 6 -26.78 -10.27 -14.02
CA TYR A 6 -27.01 -9.31 -12.97
C TYR A 6 -25.72 -8.54 -12.69
N LEU A 7 -25.66 -7.27 -13.12
CA LEU A 7 -24.65 -6.32 -12.67
C LEU A 7 -24.91 -6.03 -11.20
N ARG A 8 -24.43 -6.90 -10.29
CA ARG A 8 -24.13 -6.43 -8.94
C ARG A 8 -23.25 -5.21 -9.12
N SER A 9 -23.70 -4.06 -8.61
CA SER A 9 -22.91 -2.84 -8.53
C SER A 9 -21.74 -3.09 -7.57
N HIS A 10 -20.74 -3.82 -8.04
CA HIS A 10 -19.44 -3.90 -7.37
C HIS A 10 -18.85 -2.50 -7.51
N LYS A 11 -18.92 -1.71 -6.43
CA LYS A 11 -18.25 -0.42 -6.35
C LYS A 11 -16.79 -0.62 -6.70
N ARG A 12 -16.38 -0.18 -7.90
CA ARG A 12 -15.00 -0.19 -8.35
C ARG A 12 -14.31 1.06 -7.84
N GLN A 13 -13.17 0.89 -7.17
CA GLN A 13 -12.35 2.00 -6.72
C GLN A 13 -11.10 2.11 -7.61
N ARG A 14 -10.79 3.33 -8.06
CA ARG A 14 -9.60 3.59 -8.87
C ARG A 14 -8.37 3.57 -7.97
N MET A 15 -7.39 2.76 -8.34
CA MET A 15 -6.05 2.71 -7.73
C MET A 15 -5.03 3.02 -8.81
N THR A 16 -4.14 3.98 -8.56
CA THR A 16 -3.00 4.29 -9.43
C THR A 16 -1.73 3.76 -8.78
N VAL A 17 -0.98 2.94 -9.51
CA VAL A 17 0.32 2.40 -9.09
C VAL A 17 1.34 2.65 -10.19
N SER A 18 2.59 2.86 -9.80
CA SER A 18 3.72 2.90 -10.74
C SER A 18 4.30 1.50 -10.87
N LEU A 19 4.38 0.98 -12.10
CA LEU A 19 4.95 -0.32 -12.43
C LEU A 19 6.14 -0.14 -13.38
N PRO A 20 7.10 -1.08 -13.42
CA PRO A 20 8.14 -1.09 -14.43
C PRO A 20 7.54 -1.12 -15.85
N THR A 21 8.11 -0.32 -16.76
CA THR A 21 7.60 -0.18 -18.13
C THR A 21 7.50 -1.52 -18.86
N ASP A 22 8.53 -2.36 -18.75
CA ASP A 22 8.58 -3.67 -19.42
C ASP A 22 7.49 -4.64 -18.93
N LEU A 23 7.08 -4.50 -17.66
CA LEU A 23 5.95 -5.28 -17.14
C LEU A 23 4.64 -4.74 -17.71
N LEU A 24 4.49 -3.42 -17.78
CA LEU A 24 3.28 -2.79 -18.29
C LEU A 24 3.04 -3.13 -19.77
N GLU A 25 4.08 -3.13 -20.60
CA GLU A 25 3.95 -3.55 -22.01
C GLU A 25 3.52 -5.01 -22.13
N ARG A 26 4.16 -5.93 -21.40
CA ARG A 26 3.76 -7.35 -21.42
C ARG A 26 2.31 -7.58 -20.97
N VAL A 27 1.82 -6.80 -20.01
CA VAL A 27 0.42 -6.87 -19.57
C VAL A 27 -0.52 -6.35 -20.66
N ARG A 28 -0.12 -5.30 -21.42
CA ARG A 28 -0.89 -4.81 -22.56
C ARG A 28 -0.95 -5.86 -23.67
N ASP A 29 0.17 -6.48 -23.99
CA ASP A 29 0.22 -7.58 -24.97
C ASP A 29 -0.70 -8.72 -24.55
N ALA A 30 -0.65 -9.13 -23.28
CA ALA A 30 -1.51 -10.19 -22.75
C ALA A 30 -3.00 -9.82 -22.86
N ALA A 31 -3.36 -8.57 -22.55
CA ALA A 31 -4.74 -8.09 -22.69
C ALA A 31 -5.18 -8.02 -24.16
N TYR A 32 -4.27 -7.66 -25.07
CA TYR A 32 -4.53 -7.59 -26.50
C TYR A 32 -4.80 -8.99 -27.09
N TRP A 33 -3.96 -9.97 -26.74
CA TRP A 33 -4.05 -11.33 -27.28
C TRP A 33 -5.10 -12.21 -26.60
N THR A 34 -5.66 -11.80 -25.46
CA THR A 34 -6.65 -12.59 -24.71
C THR A 34 -8.06 -12.04 -24.94
N PRO A 35 -8.90 -12.69 -25.76
CA PRO A 35 -10.26 -12.20 -26.03
C PRO A 35 -11.08 -12.09 -24.74
N GLY A 36 -11.76 -10.95 -24.57
CA GLY A 36 -12.64 -10.71 -23.43
C GLY A 36 -11.92 -10.37 -22.11
N SER A 37 -10.58 -10.33 -22.11
CA SER A 37 -9.80 -9.87 -20.96
C SER A 37 -9.49 -8.38 -21.07
N THR A 38 -9.49 -7.68 -19.93
CA THR A 38 -9.06 -6.28 -19.83
C THR A 38 -7.82 -6.22 -18.96
N MET A 39 -6.96 -5.22 -19.15
CA MET A 39 -5.80 -5.01 -18.27
C MET A 39 -6.23 -4.91 -16.79
N ALA A 40 -7.33 -4.23 -16.51
CA ALA A 40 -7.90 -4.16 -15.16
C ALA A 40 -8.33 -5.54 -14.65
N GLY A 41 -8.98 -6.36 -15.47
CA GLY A 41 -9.37 -7.72 -15.13
C GLY A 41 -8.18 -8.62 -14.83
N LEU A 42 -7.15 -8.61 -15.69
CA LEU A 42 -5.91 -9.37 -15.48
C LEU A 42 -5.24 -8.99 -14.16
N ILE A 43 -5.13 -7.69 -13.87
CA ILE A 43 -4.53 -7.20 -12.63
C ILE A 43 -5.39 -7.58 -11.42
N SER A 44 -6.71 -7.44 -11.51
CA SER A 44 -7.62 -7.84 -10.43
C SER A 44 -7.49 -9.32 -10.10
N SER A 45 -7.52 -10.21 -11.10
CA SER A 45 -7.36 -11.65 -10.89
C SER A 45 -6.00 -12.00 -10.30
N ALA A 46 -4.91 -11.42 -10.82
CA ALA A 46 -3.57 -11.65 -10.29
C ALA A 46 -3.43 -11.21 -8.82
N LEU A 47 -4.05 -10.08 -8.44
CA LEU A 47 -4.06 -9.60 -7.06
C LEU A 47 -4.90 -10.50 -6.15
N GLU A 48 -6.05 -10.99 -6.61
CA GLU A 48 -6.88 -11.93 -5.84
C GLU A 48 -6.16 -13.25 -5.59
N ASP A 49 -5.49 -13.81 -6.59
CA ASP A 49 -4.73 -15.06 -6.47
C ASP A 49 -3.52 -14.89 -5.54
N LEU A 50 -2.80 -13.76 -5.68
CA LEU A 50 -1.72 -13.42 -4.76
C LEU A 50 -2.21 -13.28 -3.32
N LEU A 51 -3.35 -12.62 -3.11
CA LEU A 51 -3.92 -12.44 -1.77
C LEU A 51 -4.34 -13.79 -1.16
N LYS A 52 -5.03 -14.65 -1.91
CA LYS A 52 -5.38 -16.01 -1.47
C LYS A 52 -4.15 -16.82 -1.07
N ASN A 53 -3.06 -16.72 -1.84
CA ASN A 53 -1.81 -17.39 -1.52
C ASN A 53 -1.21 -16.88 -0.21
N LEU A 54 -1.22 -15.56 0.01
CA LEU A 54 -0.75 -14.96 1.27
C LEU A 54 -1.62 -15.35 2.47
N GLU A 55 -2.95 -15.36 2.31
CA GLU A 55 -3.88 -15.78 3.36
C GLU A 55 -3.74 -17.26 3.69
N SER A 56 -3.49 -18.10 2.68
CA SER A 56 -3.19 -19.52 2.86
C SER A 56 -1.89 -19.73 3.63
N GLN A 57 -0.82 -18.99 3.30
CA GLN A 57 0.45 -19.04 4.04
C GLN A 57 0.32 -18.52 5.48
N ASN A 58 -0.53 -17.51 5.69
CA ASN A 58 -0.85 -16.98 7.02
C ASN A 58 -1.80 -17.89 7.81
N GLY A 59 -2.36 -18.93 7.19
CA GLY A 59 -3.32 -19.87 7.77
C GLY A 59 -4.71 -19.27 8.04
N ARG A 60 -4.92 -17.99 7.71
CA ARG A 60 -6.18 -17.27 7.88
C ARG A 60 -6.22 -15.99 7.02
N PRO A 61 -7.43 -15.49 6.68
CA PRO A 61 -7.59 -14.18 6.09
C PRO A 61 -6.99 -13.07 6.94
N PHE A 62 -6.57 -11.98 6.30
CA PHE A 62 -6.07 -10.80 7.03
C PHE A 62 -7.23 -10.12 7.78
N SER A 63 -7.03 -9.84 9.07
CA SER A 63 -8.01 -9.09 9.87
C SER A 63 -8.24 -7.69 9.28
N PRO A 64 -9.47 -7.15 9.34
CA PRO A 64 -9.75 -5.77 8.96
C PRO A 64 -8.82 -4.79 9.67
N ARG A 65 -8.49 -3.69 8.99
CA ARG A 65 -7.62 -2.64 9.56
C ARG A 65 -8.32 -2.04 10.79
N LEU A 66 -7.58 -1.86 11.88
CA LEU A 66 -8.10 -1.25 13.12
C LEU A 66 -8.43 0.25 12.97
N GLN A 67 -7.87 0.90 11.96
CA GLN A 67 -8.07 2.30 11.66
C GLN A 67 -7.94 2.56 10.15
N GLU A 68 -8.57 3.64 9.67
CA GLU A 68 -8.42 4.07 8.29
C GLU A 68 -6.95 4.42 7.98
N LEU A 69 -6.53 4.14 6.74
CA LEU A 69 -5.23 4.59 6.29
C LEU A 69 -5.26 6.12 6.20
N LYS A 70 -4.38 6.79 6.95
CA LYS A 70 -4.14 8.23 6.77
C LYS A 70 -3.65 8.44 5.33
N PRO A 71 -4.32 9.30 4.52
CA PRO A 71 -3.91 9.53 3.13
C PRO A 71 -2.48 10.08 3.10
N GLY A 72 -1.60 9.37 2.39
CA GLY A 72 -0.17 9.67 2.36
C GLY A 72 0.22 10.69 1.29
N ARG A 73 0.64 11.87 1.73
CA ARG A 73 2.01 12.35 1.47
C ARG A 73 2.63 12.50 2.85
N PRO A 74 3.82 11.93 3.15
CA PRO A 74 4.59 12.40 4.28
C PRO A 74 4.80 13.91 4.06
N ARG A 75 4.09 14.76 4.80
CA ARG A 75 4.59 16.11 5.00
C ARG A 75 5.88 15.85 5.75
N VAL A 76 7.02 16.12 5.14
CA VAL A 76 8.24 16.40 5.88
C VAL A 76 7.90 17.55 6.82
N ALA A 77 7.35 17.22 7.99
CA ALA A 77 7.51 18.08 9.13
C ALA A 77 9.02 18.01 9.38
N LYS A 78 9.73 19.07 8.99
CA LYS A 78 10.93 19.43 9.74
C LYS A 78 10.44 19.54 11.18
N THR A 79 10.52 18.44 11.93
CA THR A 79 10.64 18.53 13.38
C THR A 79 11.99 19.21 13.57
N ALA A 80 11.98 20.53 13.58
CA ALA A 80 12.99 21.27 14.30
C ALA A 80 12.88 20.72 15.73
N LEU A 81 13.83 19.86 16.10
CA LEU A 81 14.08 19.57 17.50
C LEU A 81 14.27 20.94 18.17
N PRO A 82 13.51 21.30 19.20
CA PRO A 82 13.95 22.38 20.06
C PRO A 82 15.30 21.95 20.62
N ALA A 83 16.30 22.82 20.49
CA ALA A 83 17.60 22.64 21.13
C ALA A 83 17.33 22.29 22.60
N VAL A 84 17.78 21.11 23.01
CA VAL A 84 17.74 20.68 24.40
C VAL A 84 18.52 21.70 25.21
N SER A 85 17.82 22.27 26.19
CA SER A 85 18.22 23.28 27.17
C SER A 85 19.71 23.42 27.47
N GLU A 86 20.21 24.64 27.33
CA GLU A 86 21.53 25.14 27.78
C GLU A 86 21.59 25.35 29.32
N ASP A 87 21.03 24.44 30.12
CA ASP A 87 21.06 24.57 31.59
C ASP A 87 21.89 23.46 32.25
N ILE A 88 23.11 23.24 31.76
CA ILE A 88 24.11 22.43 32.47
C ILE A 88 25.03 23.40 33.22
N HIS A 89 24.72 23.69 34.48
CA HIS A 89 25.66 24.38 35.37
C HIS A 89 26.83 23.45 35.72
N PRO A 90 28.09 23.92 35.64
CA PRO A 90 29.24 23.13 36.08
C PRO A 90 29.25 23.04 37.61
N VAL A 91 29.11 21.82 38.15
CA VAL A 91 29.36 21.56 39.56
C VAL A 91 30.88 21.61 39.79
N SER A 92 31.33 22.64 40.50
CA SER A 92 32.72 22.80 40.92
C SER A 92 33.11 21.66 41.88
N ASN A 93 34.07 20.85 41.47
CA ASN A 93 34.59 19.75 42.27
C ASN A 93 35.62 20.30 43.28
N GLN A 94 35.19 20.63 44.50
CA GLN A 94 36.11 20.94 45.59
C GLN A 94 36.70 19.64 46.14
N ILE A 95 37.92 19.35 45.71
CA ILE A 95 38.80 18.35 46.34
C ILE A 95 39.22 18.92 47.70
N ARG A 96 38.86 18.22 48.79
CA ARG A 96 39.37 18.52 50.13
C ARG A 96 40.60 17.64 50.39
N ALA A 97 41.72 18.30 50.68
CA ALA A 97 42.96 17.69 51.18
C ALA A 97 42.79 17.15 52.60
#